data_AF-A0A482DRK2-F1
#
_entry.id   AF-A0A482DRK2-F1
#
_cell.length_a   1.000
_cell.length_b   1.000
_cell.length_c   1.000
_cell.angle_alpha   90.00
_cell.angle_beta   90.00
_cell.angle_gamma   90.00
#
_symmetry.space_group_name_H-M   'P 1'
#
loop_
_entity.id
_entity.type
_entity.pdbx_description
1 polymer ?
#
loop_
_entity_poly.entity_id
_entity_poly.type
_entity_poly.pdbx_seq_one_letter_code
_entity_poly.pdbx_strand_id
1 'polypeptide(L)'
;MRENEKYKNKLNMLNEEEKFKLWLVGFTDGDGCFSIVKSGGTFRLQFSLSQSTYNLRLLYYIKKKLGYGSVTKDSKGIGAAFRITDRKVLNKVIFPIFDKYPLLTRKFFNYERFKKAYLILENAQLTTEIKNKMIEELRSKELPVNYVSPAISHLNKESKYEDIVNVISVYWLVGFIEAEGHFGVYAYPKRITIDFSIAQKLDEFLLFLIKRTLHIPNNVNYSKTRNIYVLYTNNSRVIEDLIDTFRGKLHGMKSLEFKLWSVANYYKKTNVKKVHQISNIFSKLGRRNYKK
;
A
#
# COMPACT_ATOMS: atom_id res chain seq x y z
N MET A 1 24.81 -13.36 -8.61
CA MET A 1 24.45 -14.47 -7.69
C MET A 1 24.90 -14.21 -6.25
N ARG A 2 26.15 -13.79 -5.97
CA ARG A 2 26.62 -13.49 -4.60
C ARG A 2 25.98 -12.27 -3.92
N GLU A 3 25.56 -11.24 -4.67
CA GLU A 3 24.98 -10.01 -4.10
C GLU A 3 23.50 -10.18 -3.68
N ASN A 4 22.71 -10.95 -4.44
CA ASN A 4 21.34 -11.33 -4.07
C ASN A 4 21.27 -12.11 -2.73
N GLU A 5 22.35 -12.79 -2.37
CA GLU A 5 22.48 -13.55 -1.12
C GLU A 5 22.61 -12.61 0.10
N LYS A 6 23.36 -11.52 -0.04
CA LYS A 6 23.52 -10.49 1.02
C LYS A 6 22.22 -9.77 1.34
N TYR A 7 21.37 -9.51 0.34
CA TYR A 7 20.04 -8.94 0.52
C TYR A 7 19.05 -9.91 1.17
N LYS A 8 19.06 -11.17 0.72
CA LYS A 8 18.29 -12.24 1.39
C LYS A 8 18.68 -12.35 2.87
N ASN A 9 19.96 -12.21 3.20
CA ASN A 9 20.45 -12.25 4.58
C ASN A 9 19.96 -11.05 5.42
N LYS A 10 19.93 -9.82 4.87
CA LYS A 10 19.38 -8.64 5.58
C LYS A 10 17.87 -8.75 5.83
N LEU A 11 17.11 -9.30 4.88
CA LEU A 11 15.66 -9.54 5.02
C LEU A 11 15.33 -10.66 6.03
N ASN A 12 16.22 -11.63 6.18
CA ASN A 12 16.09 -12.72 7.15
C ASN A 12 16.34 -12.27 8.61
N MET A 13 16.98 -11.12 8.83
CA MET A 13 17.24 -10.57 10.18
C MET A 13 16.06 -9.78 10.76
N LEU A 14 15.07 -9.39 9.94
CA LEU A 14 13.90 -8.66 10.42
C LEU A 14 13.04 -9.59 11.28
N ASN A 15 12.66 -9.12 12.46
CA ASN A 15 11.68 -9.83 13.28
C ASN A 15 10.24 -9.63 12.74
N GLU A 16 9.29 -10.44 13.20
CA GLU A 16 7.89 -10.39 12.74
C GLU A 16 7.20 -9.05 12.97
N GLU A 17 7.62 -8.30 14.00
CA GLU A 17 7.08 -6.97 14.27
C GLU A 17 7.57 -5.96 13.23
N GLU A 18 8.85 -6.00 12.86
CA GLU A 18 9.42 -5.13 11.83
C GLU A 18 8.87 -5.45 10.45
N LYS A 19 8.69 -6.73 10.11
CA LYS A 19 8.01 -7.16 8.88
C LYS A 19 6.60 -6.58 8.81
N PHE A 20 5.84 -6.66 9.90
CA PHE A 20 4.50 -6.07 9.97
C PHE A 20 4.53 -4.54 9.83
N LYS A 21 5.47 -3.84 10.47
CA LYS A 21 5.59 -2.37 10.36
C LYS A 21 5.89 -1.95 8.92
N LEU A 22 6.84 -2.60 8.25
CA LEU A 22 7.14 -2.33 6.83
C LEU A 22 5.95 -2.62 5.93
N TRP A 23 5.26 -3.75 6.15
CA TRP A 23 4.01 -4.07 5.45
C TRP A 23 2.94 -3.00 5.68
N LEU A 24 2.75 -2.55 6.93
CA LEU A 24 1.77 -1.52 7.27
C LEU A 24 2.08 -0.19 6.56
N VAL A 25 3.36 0.17 6.44
CA VAL A 25 3.80 1.37 5.72
C VAL A 25 3.46 1.26 4.23
N GLY A 26 3.78 0.13 3.59
CA GLY A 26 3.41 -0.11 2.19
C GLY A 26 1.90 -0.11 1.97
N PHE A 27 1.14 -0.73 2.88
CA PHE A 27 -0.32 -0.70 2.81
C PHE A 27 -0.88 0.72 2.99
N THR A 28 -0.24 1.53 3.85
CA THR A 28 -0.62 2.93 4.08
C THR A 28 -0.31 3.80 2.86
N ASP A 29 0.81 3.57 2.18
CA ASP A 29 1.16 4.22 0.92
C ASP A 29 0.05 4.01 -0.13
N GLY A 30 -0.56 2.82 -0.20
CA GLY A 30 -1.70 2.55 -1.09
C GLY A 30 -3.05 3.08 -0.55
N ASP A 31 -3.54 2.55 0.57
CA ASP A 31 -4.92 2.74 1.03
C ASP A 31 -5.06 3.57 2.33
N GLY A 32 -3.94 4.03 2.91
CA GLY A 32 -3.96 4.79 4.15
C GLY A 32 -4.24 6.28 4.01
N CYS A 33 -4.68 6.90 5.11
CA CYS A 33 -5.00 8.32 5.18
C CYS A 33 -4.60 8.94 6.53
N PHE A 34 -3.94 10.10 6.46
CA PHE A 34 -3.62 10.97 7.59
C PHE A 34 -4.48 12.23 7.49
N SER A 35 -5.43 12.41 8.40
CA SER A 35 -6.41 13.48 8.33
C SER A 35 -6.32 14.44 9.52
N ILE A 36 -6.45 15.73 9.24
CA ILE A 36 -6.62 16.80 10.21
C ILE A 36 -8.04 17.33 10.04
N VAL A 37 -8.92 17.05 11.00
CA VAL A 37 -10.37 17.29 10.90
C VAL A 37 -10.79 18.35 11.91
N LYS A 38 -11.54 19.36 11.47
CA LYS A 38 -12.13 20.37 12.36
C LYS A 38 -13.43 19.82 12.96
N SER A 39 -13.56 19.88 14.28
CA SER A 39 -14.71 19.37 15.03
C SER A 39 -14.95 20.20 16.28
N GLY A 40 -16.14 20.78 16.42
CA GLY A 40 -16.53 21.57 17.59
C GLY A 40 -15.57 22.72 17.90
N GLY A 41 -15.15 23.48 16.89
CA GLY A 41 -14.22 24.61 17.04
C GLY A 41 -12.75 24.23 17.27
N THR A 42 -12.39 22.94 17.30
CA THR A 42 -11.01 22.48 17.50
C THR A 42 -10.60 21.49 16.41
N PHE A 43 -9.31 21.14 16.36
CA PHE A 43 -8.79 20.13 15.43
C PHE A 43 -8.57 18.77 16.09
N ARG A 44 -8.92 17.72 15.35
CA ARG A 44 -8.65 16.32 15.68
C ARG A 44 -7.79 15.69 14.61
N LEU A 45 -6.96 14.76 15.05
CA LEU A 45 -6.09 13.96 14.19
C LEU A 45 -6.68 12.58 14.03
N GLN A 46 -6.68 12.06 12.81
CA GLN A 46 -7.09 10.70 12.52
C GLN A 46 -6.10 10.03 11.56
N PHE A 47 -5.48 8.94 12.02
CA PHE A 47 -4.92 7.94 11.11
C PHE A 47 -6.00 6.92 10.78
N SER A 48 -6.17 6.59 9.51
CA SER A 48 -7.19 5.62 9.09
C SER A 48 -6.80 4.80 7.88
N LEU A 49 -7.32 3.57 7.86
CA LEU A 49 -7.20 2.62 6.75
C LEU A 49 -8.61 2.15 6.41
N SER A 50 -9.05 2.41 5.18
CA SER A 50 -10.42 2.08 4.73
C SER A 50 -10.38 0.89 3.78
N GLN A 51 -11.35 0.00 3.90
CA GLN A 51 -11.52 -1.18 3.06
C GLN A 51 -13.00 -1.46 2.82
N SER A 52 -13.32 -2.22 1.76
CA SER A 52 -14.65 -2.84 1.66
C SER A 52 -14.88 -3.80 2.83
N THR A 53 -16.12 -3.94 3.27
CA THR A 53 -16.50 -4.91 4.32
C THR A 53 -16.18 -6.37 3.94
N TYR A 54 -16.05 -6.66 2.64
CA TYR A 54 -15.53 -7.95 2.16
C TYR A 54 -14.09 -8.22 2.66
N ASN A 55 -13.27 -7.19 2.87
CA ASN A 55 -11.92 -7.29 3.41
C ASN A 55 -11.83 -6.84 4.89
N LEU A 56 -12.94 -6.86 5.62
CA LEU A 56 -13.01 -6.43 7.03
C LEU A 56 -12.03 -7.17 7.94
N ARG A 57 -11.72 -8.43 7.64
CA ARG A 57 -10.74 -9.24 8.37
C ARG A 57 -9.35 -8.60 8.40
N LEU A 58 -8.96 -7.90 7.32
CA LEU A 58 -7.68 -7.20 7.27
C LEU A 58 -7.61 -6.06 8.28
N LEU A 59 -8.70 -5.30 8.43
CA LEU A 59 -8.78 -4.20 9.41
C LEU A 59 -8.68 -4.72 10.85
N TYR A 60 -9.33 -5.84 11.15
CA TYR A 60 -9.20 -6.49 12.46
C TYR A 60 -7.82 -7.09 12.70
N TYR A 61 -7.16 -7.63 11.67
CA TYR A 61 -5.78 -8.07 11.74
C TYR A 61 -4.84 -6.91 12.11
N ILE A 62 -4.98 -5.76 11.43
CA ILE A 62 -4.21 -4.55 11.73
C ILE A 62 -4.47 -4.09 13.17
N LYS A 63 -5.75 -4.01 13.58
CA LYS A 63 -6.11 -3.66 14.96
C LYS A 63 -5.45 -4.59 15.98
N LYS A 64 -5.49 -5.90 15.75
CA LYS A 64 -4.87 -6.90 16.62
C LYS A 64 -3.35 -6.71 16.71
N LYS A 65 -2.69 -6.47 15.58
CA LYS A 65 -1.23 -6.30 15.52
C LYS A 65 -0.76 -4.99 16.16
N LEU A 66 -1.53 -3.91 16.01
CA LEU A 66 -1.21 -2.63 16.66
C LEU A 66 -1.62 -2.59 18.13
N GLY A 67 -2.63 -3.36 18.54
CA GLY A 67 -3.17 -3.34 19.91
C GLY A 67 -4.04 -2.13 20.24
N TYR A 68 -4.25 -1.22 19.29
CA TYR A 68 -5.03 0.01 19.46
C TYR A 68 -5.99 0.23 18.30
N GLY A 69 -6.85 1.24 18.44
CA GLY A 69 -7.75 1.72 17.41
C GLY A 69 -9.10 1.01 17.38
N SER A 70 -9.99 1.54 16.55
CA SER A 70 -11.36 1.05 16.38
C SER A 70 -11.61 0.66 14.93
N VAL A 71 -12.42 -0.38 14.71
CA VAL A 71 -12.92 -0.74 13.39
C VAL A 71 -14.42 -0.45 13.37
N THR A 72 -14.84 0.36 12.41
CA THR A 72 -16.25 0.77 12.27
C THR A 72 -16.68 0.63 10.82
N LYS A 73 -17.87 0.09 10.60
CA LYS A 73 -18.51 0.03 9.28
C LYS A 73 -19.15 1.38 8.97
N ASP A 74 -19.27 1.71 7.68
CA ASP A 74 -20.10 2.84 7.25
C ASP A 74 -21.60 2.53 7.45
N SER A 75 -22.44 3.56 7.31
CA SER A 75 -23.88 3.43 7.47
C SER A 75 -24.54 2.49 6.46
N LYS A 76 -23.93 2.31 5.28
CA LYS A 76 -24.42 1.44 4.21
C LYS A 76 -23.97 -0.03 4.38
N GLY A 77 -23.04 -0.30 5.29
CA GLY A 77 -22.43 -1.62 5.49
C GLY A 77 -21.51 -2.07 4.34
N ILE A 78 -21.11 -1.17 3.45
CA ILE A 78 -20.34 -1.49 2.23
C ILE A 78 -18.84 -1.30 2.48
N GLY A 79 -18.49 -0.23 3.18
CA GLY A 79 -17.14 0.09 3.63
C GLY A 79 -16.97 -0.09 5.13
N ALA A 80 -15.72 -0.23 5.53
CA ALA A 80 -15.29 -0.15 6.91
C ALA A 80 -13.94 0.58 6.99
N ALA A 81 -13.65 1.15 8.14
CA ALA A 81 -12.37 1.79 8.39
C ALA A 81 -11.83 1.40 9.77
N PHE A 82 -10.53 1.10 9.80
CA PHE A 82 -9.72 1.14 11.00
C PHE A 82 -9.31 2.58 11.28
N ARG A 83 -9.41 3.04 12.53
CA ARG A 83 -9.11 4.42 12.93
C ARG A 83 -8.35 4.48 14.25
N ILE A 84 -7.37 5.37 14.33
CA ILE A 84 -6.75 5.83 15.57
C ILE A 84 -6.86 7.35 15.60
N THR A 85 -7.54 7.87 16.62
CA THR A 85 -7.78 9.31 16.83
C THR A 85 -7.22 9.83 18.15
N ASP A 86 -6.96 8.95 19.12
CA ASP A 86 -6.32 9.31 20.38
C ASP A 86 -4.88 9.77 20.13
N ARG A 87 -4.60 11.04 20.47
CA ARG A 87 -3.29 11.67 20.26
C ARG A 87 -2.17 10.99 21.06
N LYS A 88 -2.46 10.41 22.23
CA LYS A 88 -1.48 9.64 23.00
C LYS A 88 -1.09 8.36 22.27
N VAL A 89 -2.07 7.67 21.67
CA VAL A 89 -1.84 6.46 20.87
C VAL A 89 -1.12 6.80 19.56
N LEU A 90 -1.50 7.89 18.89
CA LEU A 90 -0.79 8.36 17.70
C LEU A 90 0.70 8.59 17.98
N ASN A 91 1.02 9.22 19.12
CA ASN A 91 2.40 9.44 19.55
C ASN A 91 3.15 8.16 19.92
N LYS A 92 2.48 7.25 20.61
CA LYS A 92 3.09 6.00 21.07
C LYS A 92 3.33 5.00 19.94
N VAL A 93 2.47 4.98 18.92
CA VAL A 93 2.43 3.89 17.94
C VAL A 93 2.60 4.38 16.51
N ILE A 94 1.85 5.40 16.08
CA ILE A 94 1.80 5.78 14.67
C ILE A 94 3.05 6.56 14.27
N PHE A 95 3.41 7.65 14.96
CA PHE A 95 4.62 8.41 14.60
C PHE A 95 5.90 7.57 14.64
N PRO A 96 6.16 6.73 15.67
CA PRO A 96 7.36 5.90 15.70
C PRO A 96 7.49 4.94 14.51
N ILE A 97 6.37 4.41 13.99
CA ILE A 97 6.40 3.53 12.81
C ILE A 97 6.79 4.31 11.56
N PHE A 98 6.10 5.43 11.29
CA PHE A 98 6.29 6.20 10.05
C PHE A 98 7.52 7.12 10.07
N ASP A 99 8.07 7.39 11.26
CA ASP A 99 9.39 8.04 11.41
C ASP A 99 10.53 7.04 11.12
N LYS A 100 10.42 5.81 11.62
CA LYS A 100 11.43 4.76 11.36
C LYS A 100 11.37 4.27 9.91
N TYR A 101 10.17 4.14 9.36
CA TYR A 101 9.92 3.64 8.01
C TYR A 101 9.08 4.69 7.25
N PRO A 102 9.74 5.64 6.57
CA PRO A 102 9.03 6.71 5.88
C PRO A 102 8.22 6.17 4.69
N LEU A 103 7.08 6.80 4.44
CA LEU A 103 6.24 6.55 3.26
C LEU A 103 6.99 6.88 1.97
N LEU A 104 6.81 6.07 0.94
CA LEU A 104 7.53 6.22 -0.33
C LEU A 104 6.74 7.03 -1.37
N THR A 105 5.42 7.20 -1.16
CA THR A 105 4.55 8.00 -2.05
C THR A 105 4.49 9.46 -1.62
N ARG A 106 3.81 10.29 -2.42
CA ARG A 106 3.44 11.66 -2.03
C ARG A 106 2.61 11.75 -0.75
N LYS A 107 2.09 10.64 -0.20
CA LYS A 107 1.43 10.64 1.11
C LYS A 107 2.36 11.00 2.26
N PHE A 108 3.69 10.92 2.09
CA PHE A 108 4.64 11.42 3.08
C PHE A 108 4.39 12.90 3.42
N PHE A 109 4.03 13.73 2.43
CA PHE A 109 3.66 15.12 2.66
C PHE A 109 2.49 15.26 3.64
N ASN A 110 1.45 14.43 3.48
CA ASN A 110 0.30 14.43 4.39
C ASN A 110 0.69 13.95 5.79
N TYR A 111 1.56 12.95 5.88
CA TYR A 111 2.12 12.48 7.15
C TYR A 111 2.89 13.60 7.87
N GLU A 112 3.76 14.33 7.17
CA GLU A 112 4.51 15.44 7.76
C GLU A 112 3.59 16.54 8.29
N ARG A 113 2.57 16.93 7.52
CA ARG A 113 1.56 17.90 7.99
C ARG A 113 0.82 17.35 9.21
N PHE A 114 0.45 16.08 9.18
CA PHE A 114 -0.24 15.42 10.28
C PHE A 114 0.59 15.42 11.58
N LYS A 115 1.90 15.13 11.48
CA LYS A 115 2.84 15.20 12.61
C LYS A 115 3.06 16.63 13.11
N LYS A 116 3.20 17.60 12.21
CA LYS A 116 3.30 19.03 12.59
C LYS A 116 2.05 19.51 13.33
N ALA A 117 0.86 19.12 12.86
CA ALA A 117 -0.39 19.43 13.55
C ALA A 117 -0.45 18.81 14.95
N TYR A 118 0.07 17.59 15.14
CA TYR A 118 0.20 16.97 16.46
C TYR A 118 1.06 17.82 17.41
N LEU A 119 2.24 18.25 16.95
CA LEU A 119 3.14 19.08 17.77
C LEU A 119 2.49 20.41 18.17
N ILE A 120 1.74 21.05 17.27
CA ILE A 120 0.97 22.27 17.58
C ILE A 120 -0.09 21.99 18.65
N LEU A 121 -0.85 20.91 18.50
CA LEU A 121 -1.93 20.56 19.42
C LEU A 121 -1.44 20.24 20.84
N GLU A 122 -0.28 19.59 20.97
CA GLU A 122 0.32 19.21 22.25
C GLU A 122 1.13 20.34 22.91
N ASN A 123 1.40 21.44 22.20
CA ASN A 123 2.12 22.56 22.79
C ASN A 123 1.25 23.26 23.87
N ALA A 124 1.64 23.15 25.13
CA ALA A 124 0.92 23.74 26.27
C ALA A 124 0.98 25.28 26.32
N GLN A 125 1.98 25.88 25.65
CA GLN A 125 2.19 27.34 25.65
C GLN A 125 1.27 28.07 24.66
N LEU A 126 0.60 27.35 23.75
CA LEU A 126 -0.27 27.95 22.75
C LEU A 126 -1.73 27.92 23.20
N THR A 127 -2.43 29.03 23.02
CA THR A 127 -3.88 29.11 23.19
C THR A 127 -4.61 28.34 22.07
N THR A 128 -5.86 27.98 22.30
CA THR A 128 -6.69 27.29 21.28
C THR A 128 -6.83 28.10 19.99
N GLU A 129 -7.03 29.42 20.09
CA GLU A 129 -7.04 30.35 18.95
C GLU A 129 -5.77 30.27 18.10
N ILE A 130 -4.60 30.34 18.75
CA ILE A 130 -3.31 30.29 18.05
C ILE A 130 -3.11 28.93 17.40
N LYS A 131 -3.40 27.83 18.12
CA LYS A 131 -3.34 26.47 17.56
C LYS A 131 -4.21 26.33 16.33
N ASN A 132 -5.44 26.82 16.40
CA ASN A 132 -6.39 26.76 15.29
C ASN A 132 -5.88 27.53 14.08
N LYS A 133 -5.37 28.76 14.27
CA LYS A 133 -4.79 29.57 13.19
C LYS A 133 -3.62 28.84 12.51
N MET A 134 -2.66 28.34 13.29
CA MET A 134 -1.50 27.62 12.76
C MET A 134 -1.89 26.33 12.00
N ILE A 135 -2.91 25.60 12.46
CA ILE A 135 -3.35 24.37 11.79
C ILE A 135 -4.11 24.70 10.50
N GLU A 136 -4.90 25.77 10.44
CA GLU A 136 -5.53 26.21 9.19
C GLU A 136 -4.48 26.61 8.15
N GLU A 137 -3.46 27.37 8.55
CA GLU A 137 -2.30 27.70 7.70
C GLU A 137 -1.54 26.46 7.22
N LEU A 138 -1.46 25.41 8.05
CA LEU A 138 -0.83 24.16 7.67
C LEU A 138 -1.69 23.37 6.66
N ARG A 139 -3.02 23.39 6.82
CA ARG A 139 -3.97 22.68 5.94
C ARG A 139 -4.07 23.32 4.55
N SER A 140 -3.90 24.65 4.46
CA SER A 140 -3.95 25.39 3.20
C SER A 140 -2.76 25.12 2.28
N LYS A 141 -1.65 24.58 2.80
CA LYS A 141 -0.48 24.21 1.99
C LYS A 141 -0.83 23.06 1.04
N GLU A 142 -0.75 23.36 -0.25
CA GLU A 142 -0.92 22.39 -1.33
C GLU A 142 0.31 21.50 -1.50
N LEU A 143 0.08 20.30 -2.03
CA LEU A 143 1.14 19.38 -2.39
C LEU A 143 1.88 19.92 -3.62
N PRO A 144 3.21 20.09 -3.58
CA PRO A 144 3.97 20.55 -4.75
C PRO A 144 3.80 19.60 -5.94
N VAL A 145 3.69 20.14 -7.15
CA VAL A 145 3.40 19.38 -8.40
C VAL A 145 4.41 18.24 -8.62
N ASN A 146 5.69 18.52 -8.38
CA ASN A 146 6.80 17.57 -8.57
C ASN A 146 7.28 16.97 -7.25
N TYR A 147 6.40 16.88 -6.25
CA TYR A 147 6.78 16.31 -4.96
C TYR A 147 7.19 14.84 -5.10
N VAL A 148 8.34 14.50 -4.53
CA VAL A 148 8.87 13.16 -4.38
C VAL A 148 9.12 12.94 -2.90
N SER A 149 8.75 11.77 -2.37
CA SER A 149 9.04 11.45 -0.97
C SER A 149 10.55 11.57 -0.69
N PRO A 150 10.96 12.22 0.41
CA PRO A 150 12.36 12.24 0.85
C PRO A 150 12.96 10.84 0.99
N ALA A 151 12.12 9.81 1.20
CA ALA A 151 12.56 8.42 1.30
C ALA A 151 13.16 7.87 -0.01
N ILE A 152 12.74 8.40 -1.17
CA ILE A 152 13.20 7.94 -2.49
C ILE A 152 13.86 9.04 -3.33
N SER A 153 13.96 10.27 -2.81
CA SER A 153 14.47 11.43 -3.56
C SER A 153 15.96 11.34 -3.92
N HIS A 154 16.73 10.53 -3.18
CA HIS A 154 18.13 10.24 -3.45
C HIS A 154 18.34 9.19 -4.55
N LEU A 155 17.28 8.47 -4.96
CA LEU A 155 17.32 7.49 -6.03
C LEU A 155 17.02 8.15 -7.38
N ASN A 156 17.48 7.52 -8.46
CA ASN A 156 17.23 7.93 -9.84
C ASN A 156 17.18 6.70 -10.77
N LYS A 157 17.11 6.93 -12.09
CA LYS A 157 17.00 5.85 -13.09
C LYS A 157 18.23 4.95 -13.18
N GLU A 158 19.38 5.45 -12.76
CA GLU A 158 20.70 4.80 -12.82
C GLU A 158 21.09 4.15 -11.49
N SER A 159 20.31 4.36 -10.42
CA SER A 159 20.53 3.73 -9.12
C SER A 159 20.71 2.22 -9.25
N LYS A 160 21.68 1.69 -8.49
CA LYS A 160 21.97 0.26 -8.45
C LYS A 160 20.78 -0.49 -7.86
N TYR A 161 20.62 -1.74 -8.27
CA TYR A 161 19.51 -2.58 -7.77
C TYR A 161 19.50 -2.62 -6.24
N GLU A 162 20.68 -2.77 -5.67
CA GLU A 162 21.03 -2.80 -4.26
C GLU A 162 20.50 -1.58 -3.48
N ASP A 163 20.63 -0.39 -4.05
CA ASP A 163 20.18 0.85 -3.43
C ASP A 163 18.65 0.93 -3.43
N ILE A 164 18.02 0.49 -4.53
CA ILE A 164 16.57 0.47 -4.67
C ILE A 164 15.95 -0.49 -3.65
N VAL A 165 16.45 -1.73 -3.55
CA VAL A 165 15.87 -2.74 -2.64
C VAL A 165 16.19 -2.50 -1.16
N ASN A 166 17.17 -1.65 -0.85
CA ASN A 166 17.39 -1.16 0.51
C ASN A 166 16.28 -0.21 0.98
N VAL A 167 15.65 0.51 0.06
CA VAL A 167 14.54 1.44 0.34
C VAL A 167 13.20 0.74 0.15
N ILE A 168 13.02 0.08 -0.99
CA ILE A 168 11.81 -0.67 -1.36
C ILE A 168 11.97 -2.11 -0.88
N SER A 169 11.76 -2.33 0.42
CA SER A 169 11.81 -3.68 0.99
C SER A 169 10.70 -4.57 0.44
N VAL A 170 10.93 -5.89 0.42
CA VAL A 170 9.90 -6.86 0.01
C VAL A 170 8.64 -6.76 0.88
N TYR A 171 8.75 -6.44 2.16
CA TYR A 171 7.59 -6.33 3.06
C TYR A 171 6.77 -5.06 2.80
N TRP A 172 7.43 -3.95 2.50
CA TRP A 172 6.75 -2.75 2.00
C TRP A 172 6.02 -3.06 0.68
N LEU A 173 6.69 -3.75 -0.26
CA LEU A 173 6.06 -4.15 -1.53
C LEU A 173 4.84 -5.03 -1.33
N VAL A 174 4.89 -6.01 -0.41
CA VAL A 174 3.74 -6.86 -0.09
C VAL A 174 2.57 -6.00 0.40
N GLY A 175 2.80 -5.07 1.31
CA GLY A 175 1.76 -4.15 1.81
C GLY A 175 1.20 -3.26 0.71
N PHE A 176 2.06 -2.71 -0.14
CA PHE A 176 1.65 -1.86 -1.25
C PHE A 176 0.85 -2.63 -2.31
N ILE A 177 1.26 -3.86 -2.63
CA ILE A 177 0.52 -4.77 -3.53
C ILE A 177 -0.81 -5.20 -2.89
N GLU A 178 -0.87 -5.34 -1.57
CA GLU A 178 -2.12 -5.63 -0.87
C GLU A 178 -3.21 -4.59 -1.16
N ALA A 179 -2.79 -3.31 -1.22
CA ALA A 179 -3.66 -2.16 -1.50
C ALA A 179 -3.87 -1.94 -3.01
N GLU A 180 -2.79 -1.84 -3.78
CA GLU A 180 -2.79 -1.31 -5.16
C GLU A 180 -2.55 -2.38 -6.24
N GLY A 181 -2.20 -3.60 -5.82
CA GLY A 181 -1.91 -4.71 -6.71
C GLY A 181 -3.17 -5.34 -7.29
N HIS A 182 -3.10 -5.68 -8.58
CA HIS A 182 -4.15 -6.40 -9.30
C HIS A 182 -3.60 -7.70 -9.86
N PHE A 183 -4.25 -8.81 -9.53
CA PHE A 183 -3.97 -10.13 -10.08
C PHE A 183 -5.04 -10.48 -11.11
N GLY A 184 -4.65 -10.63 -12.37
CA GLY A 184 -5.55 -10.94 -13.47
C GLY A 184 -5.52 -12.42 -13.87
N VAL A 185 -6.70 -13.04 -13.93
CA VAL A 185 -6.91 -14.37 -14.51
C VAL A 185 -8.02 -14.26 -15.55
N TYR A 186 -7.64 -14.27 -16.83
CA TYR A 186 -8.58 -14.17 -17.95
C TYR A 186 -8.54 -15.45 -18.77
N ALA A 187 -9.64 -16.22 -18.74
CA ALA A 187 -9.78 -17.43 -19.52
C ALA A 187 -10.81 -17.21 -20.64
N TYR A 188 -10.32 -17.03 -21.86
CA TYR A 188 -11.11 -16.96 -23.09
C TYR A 188 -11.06 -18.32 -23.82
N PRO A 189 -12.02 -18.63 -24.71
CA PRO A 189 -12.10 -19.95 -25.37
C PRO A 189 -10.80 -20.44 -26.03
N LYS A 190 -9.97 -19.53 -26.56
CA LYS A 190 -8.71 -19.85 -27.23
C LYS A 190 -7.47 -19.32 -26.50
N ARG A 191 -7.62 -18.60 -25.38
CA ARG A 191 -6.51 -17.88 -24.74
C ARG A 191 -6.70 -17.76 -23.24
N ILE A 192 -5.71 -18.21 -22.49
CA ILE A 192 -5.57 -17.91 -21.07
C ILE A 192 -4.49 -16.84 -20.91
N THR A 193 -4.82 -15.76 -20.19
CA THR A 193 -3.89 -14.73 -19.78
C THR A 193 -3.84 -14.68 -18.27
N ILE A 194 -2.62 -14.79 -17.73
CA ILE A 194 -2.30 -14.53 -16.34
C ILE A 194 -1.46 -13.27 -16.32
N ASP A 195 -1.92 -12.25 -15.62
CA ASP A 195 -1.18 -10.99 -15.53
C ASP A 195 -1.21 -10.39 -14.14
N PHE A 196 -0.30 -9.44 -13.95
CA PHE A 196 -0.15 -8.65 -12.75
C PHE A 196 -0.03 -7.18 -13.14
N SER A 197 -0.66 -6.30 -12.37
CA SER A 197 -0.46 -4.86 -12.53
C SER A 197 -0.53 -4.11 -11.23
N ILE A 198 0.15 -2.96 -11.18
CA ILE A 198 0.05 -1.97 -10.12
C ILE A 198 -0.27 -0.63 -10.78
N ALA A 199 -1.19 0.15 -10.20
CA ALA A 199 -1.52 1.47 -10.68
C ALA A 199 -1.29 2.54 -9.62
N GLN A 200 -0.92 3.75 -10.05
CA GLN A 200 -0.78 4.93 -9.21
C GLN A 200 -1.13 6.19 -9.97
N LYS A 201 -1.74 7.17 -9.30
CA LYS A 201 -2.12 8.44 -9.94
C LYS A 201 -0.94 9.42 -10.05
N LEU A 202 -0.14 9.53 -9.00
CA LEU A 202 0.81 10.63 -8.81
C LEU A 202 2.27 10.18 -8.77
N ASP A 203 2.54 8.88 -8.63
CA ASP A 203 3.86 8.36 -8.26
C ASP A 203 4.49 7.50 -9.38
N GLU A 204 4.63 8.05 -10.59
CA GLU A 204 5.26 7.36 -11.73
C GLU A 204 6.67 6.87 -11.41
N PHE A 205 7.48 7.71 -10.76
CA PHE A 205 8.86 7.37 -10.39
C PHE A 205 8.92 6.17 -9.44
N LEU A 206 7.99 6.08 -8.49
CA LEU A 206 7.88 4.91 -7.60
C LEU A 206 7.54 3.65 -8.39
N LEU A 207 6.60 3.71 -9.34
CA LEU A 207 6.32 2.57 -10.22
C LEU A 207 7.53 2.14 -11.05
N PHE A 208 8.37 3.10 -11.49
CA PHE A 208 9.63 2.80 -12.16
C PHE A 208 10.61 2.05 -11.23
N LEU A 209 10.73 2.47 -9.96
CA LEU A 209 11.59 1.78 -8.99
C LEU A 209 11.04 0.38 -8.65
N ILE A 210 9.71 0.22 -8.56
CA ILE A 210 9.06 -1.09 -8.38
C ILE A 210 9.30 -1.99 -9.60
N LYS A 211 9.21 -1.45 -10.82
CA LYS A 211 9.57 -2.17 -12.06
C LYS A 211 10.98 -2.76 -11.97
N ARG A 212 11.95 -1.94 -11.55
CA ARG A 212 13.35 -2.37 -11.37
C ARG A 212 13.50 -3.43 -10.28
N THR A 213 12.78 -3.27 -9.18
CA THR A 213 12.80 -4.21 -8.05
C THR A 213 12.23 -5.59 -8.42
N LEU A 214 11.15 -5.62 -9.18
CA LEU A 214 10.44 -6.84 -9.59
C LEU A 214 10.91 -7.41 -10.94
N HIS A 215 11.96 -6.83 -11.52
CA HIS A 215 12.50 -7.18 -12.84
C HIS A 215 11.43 -7.23 -13.94
N ILE A 216 10.42 -6.36 -13.86
CA ILE A 216 9.36 -6.27 -14.88
C ILE A 216 9.94 -5.61 -16.13
N PRO A 217 9.87 -6.22 -17.33
CA PRO A 217 10.46 -5.64 -18.52
C PRO A 217 9.62 -4.48 -19.10
N ASN A 218 8.30 -4.55 -18.97
CA ASN A 218 7.35 -3.57 -19.50
C ASN A 218 7.59 -2.16 -18.91
N ASN A 219 7.45 -1.13 -19.73
CA ASN A 219 7.48 0.26 -19.26
C ASN A 219 6.26 0.61 -18.41
N VAL A 220 6.43 1.60 -17.54
CA VAL A 220 5.30 2.25 -16.86
C VAL A 220 4.56 3.06 -17.92
N ASN A 221 3.26 2.83 -18.06
CA ASN A 221 2.43 3.49 -19.07
C ASN A 221 1.42 4.43 -18.41
N TYR A 222 1.24 5.62 -18.98
CA TYR A 222 0.20 6.54 -18.54
C TYR A 222 -1.10 6.28 -19.29
N SER A 223 -2.17 5.97 -18.56
CA SER A 223 -3.52 5.83 -19.09
C SER A 223 -4.24 7.18 -19.06
N LYS A 224 -4.30 7.87 -20.20
CA LYS A 224 -5.00 9.16 -20.33
C LYS A 224 -6.47 9.10 -19.89
N THR A 225 -7.16 8.01 -20.24
CA THR A 225 -8.60 7.82 -19.91
C THR A 225 -8.86 7.66 -18.42
N ARG A 226 -7.94 7.00 -17.70
CA ARG A 226 -8.06 6.76 -16.26
C ARG A 226 -7.30 7.79 -15.41
N ASN A 227 -6.47 8.63 -16.04
CA ASN A 227 -5.57 9.57 -15.37
C ASN A 227 -4.71 8.88 -14.30
N ILE A 228 -4.08 7.76 -14.67
CA ILE A 228 -3.22 6.94 -13.80
C ILE A 228 -2.05 6.36 -14.59
N TYR A 229 -0.93 6.16 -13.91
CA TYR A 229 0.18 5.35 -14.37
C TYR A 229 -0.05 3.89 -14.01
N VAL A 230 0.35 2.98 -14.90
CA VAL A 230 0.17 1.53 -14.74
C VAL A 230 1.47 0.82 -15.09
N LEU A 231 1.94 0.00 -14.15
CA LEU A 231 2.96 -1.01 -14.38
C LEU A 231 2.26 -2.35 -14.58
N TYR A 232 2.50 -3.02 -15.71
CA TYR A 232 1.78 -4.24 -16.11
C TYR A 232 2.77 -5.31 -16.55
N THR A 233 2.49 -6.58 -16.28
CA THR A 233 3.22 -7.71 -16.87
C THR A 233 2.35 -8.95 -17.01
N ASN A 234 2.55 -9.68 -18.10
CA ASN A 234 2.07 -11.05 -18.34
C ASN A 234 3.24 -12.01 -18.66
N ASN A 235 4.49 -11.57 -18.41
CA ASN A 235 5.67 -12.38 -18.66
C ASN A 235 5.70 -13.57 -17.69
N SER A 236 5.73 -14.80 -18.23
CA SER A 236 5.59 -16.00 -17.39
C SER A 236 6.71 -16.18 -16.36
N ARG A 237 7.96 -15.81 -16.68
CA ARG A 237 9.08 -15.90 -15.72
C ARG A 237 8.88 -14.92 -14.58
N VAL A 238 8.55 -13.66 -14.90
CA VAL A 238 8.25 -12.64 -13.89
C VAL A 238 7.06 -13.08 -13.02
N ILE A 239 6.01 -13.66 -13.61
CA ILE A 239 4.89 -14.21 -12.83
C ILE A 239 5.35 -15.30 -11.85
N GLU A 240 6.21 -16.22 -12.28
CA GLU A 240 6.78 -17.27 -11.42
C GLU A 240 7.61 -16.65 -10.29
N ASP A 241 8.48 -15.68 -10.59
CA ASP A 241 9.28 -14.96 -9.60
C ASP A 241 8.41 -14.23 -8.57
N LEU A 242 7.32 -13.58 -9.00
CA LEU A 242 6.36 -12.92 -8.12
C LEU A 242 5.64 -13.94 -7.21
N ILE A 243 5.26 -15.10 -7.76
CA ILE A 243 4.62 -16.18 -7.00
C ILE A 243 5.56 -16.65 -5.88
N ASP A 244 6.83 -16.89 -6.18
CA ASP A 244 7.79 -17.37 -5.19
C ASP A 244 8.13 -16.27 -4.17
N THR A 245 8.30 -15.03 -4.64
CA THR A 245 8.62 -13.88 -3.78
C THR A 245 7.51 -13.60 -2.77
N PHE A 246 6.24 -13.66 -3.16
CA PHE A 246 5.11 -13.24 -2.31
C PHE A 246 4.34 -14.37 -1.64
N ARG A 247 4.72 -15.64 -1.90
CA ARG A 247 4.09 -16.80 -1.27
C ARG A 247 4.04 -16.67 0.25
N GLY A 248 2.81 -16.73 0.78
CA GLY A 248 2.54 -16.71 2.23
C GLY A 248 2.72 -15.35 2.91
N LYS A 249 2.97 -14.26 2.17
CA LYS A 249 3.24 -12.94 2.76
C LYS A 249 2.04 -11.99 2.76
N LEU A 250 1.12 -12.15 1.81
CA LEU A 250 -0.09 -11.34 1.68
C LEU A 250 -1.13 -11.67 2.78
N HIS A 251 -1.99 -10.70 3.05
CA HIS A 251 -3.02 -10.69 4.09
C HIS A 251 -4.41 -10.36 3.53
N GLY A 252 -5.47 -10.63 4.28
CA GLY A 252 -6.85 -10.29 3.84
C GLY A 252 -7.27 -10.97 2.53
N MET A 253 -8.11 -10.30 1.73
CA MET A 253 -8.68 -10.89 0.52
C MET A 253 -7.73 -10.95 -0.67
N LYS A 254 -6.73 -10.07 -0.73
CA LYS A 254 -5.70 -10.11 -1.76
C LYS A 254 -4.84 -11.38 -1.64
N SER A 255 -4.66 -11.92 -0.44
CA SER A 255 -4.03 -13.24 -0.24
C SER A 255 -4.79 -14.39 -0.94
N LEU A 256 -6.14 -14.36 -0.95
CA LEU A 256 -6.97 -15.34 -1.65
C LEU A 256 -6.84 -15.17 -3.17
N GLU A 257 -6.94 -13.92 -3.64
CA GLU A 257 -6.73 -13.59 -5.05
C GLU A 257 -5.37 -14.12 -5.52
N PHE A 258 -4.29 -13.81 -4.80
CA PHE A 258 -2.94 -14.30 -5.11
C PHE A 258 -2.84 -15.83 -5.13
N LYS A 259 -3.47 -16.54 -4.18
CA LYS A 259 -3.47 -18.01 -4.15
C LYS A 259 -4.17 -18.58 -5.39
N LEU A 260 -5.35 -18.07 -5.72
CA LEU A 260 -6.10 -18.52 -6.89
C LEU A 260 -5.35 -18.18 -8.19
N TRP A 261 -4.75 -17.00 -8.26
CA TRP A 261 -3.90 -16.57 -9.38
C TRP A 261 -2.68 -17.48 -9.58
N SER A 262 -2.00 -17.85 -8.49
CA SER A 262 -0.87 -18.80 -8.51
C SER A 262 -1.30 -20.18 -9.02
N VAL A 263 -2.45 -20.67 -8.54
CA VAL A 263 -3.03 -21.95 -8.99
C VAL A 263 -3.40 -21.88 -10.47
N ALA A 264 -4.00 -20.77 -10.94
CA ALA A 264 -4.31 -20.58 -12.34
C ALA A 264 -3.04 -20.59 -13.21
N ASN A 265 -1.96 -19.94 -12.75
CA ASN A 265 -0.67 -19.96 -13.45
C ASN A 265 -0.12 -21.40 -13.60
N TYR A 266 -0.19 -22.20 -12.53
CA TYR A 266 0.28 -23.60 -12.54
C TYR A 266 -0.51 -24.46 -13.55
N TYR A 267 -1.84 -24.32 -13.58
CA TYR A 267 -2.71 -25.16 -14.43
C TYR A 267 -2.94 -24.63 -15.84
N LYS A 268 -2.41 -23.45 -16.21
CA LYS A 268 -2.72 -22.77 -17.49
C LYS A 268 -2.49 -23.62 -18.74
N LYS A 269 -1.61 -24.63 -18.68
CA LYS A 269 -1.31 -25.55 -19.79
C LYS A 269 -1.88 -26.97 -19.60
N THR A 270 -2.15 -27.38 -18.37
CA THR A 270 -2.46 -28.80 -18.04
C THR A 270 -3.91 -29.02 -17.63
N ASN A 271 -4.62 -28.01 -17.13
CA ASN A 271 -6.02 -28.12 -16.73
C ASN A 271 -6.78 -26.82 -17.00
N VAL A 272 -7.10 -26.61 -18.28
CA VAL A 272 -7.81 -25.42 -18.79
C VAL A 272 -9.19 -25.25 -18.14
N LYS A 273 -9.91 -26.35 -17.88
CA LYS A 273 -11.24 -26.32 -17.22
C LYS A 273 -11.14 -25.71 -15.82
N LYS A 274 -10.14 -26.09 -15.04
CA LYS A 274 -9.89 -25.52 -13.71
C LYS A 274 -9.57 -24.02 -13.77
N VAL A 275 -8.80 -23.59 -14.77
CA VAL A 275 -8.48 -22.16 -14.95
C VAL A 275 -9.72 -21.33 -15.30
N HIS A 276 -10.63 -21.87 -16.13
CA HIS A 276 -11.92 -21.22 -16.40
C HIS A 276 -12.78 -21.07 -15.13
N GLN A 277 -12.81 -22.10 -14.28
CA GLN A 277 -13.50 -22.02 -12.99
C GLN A 277 -12.89 -20.91 -12.11
N ILE A 278 -11.56 -20.82 -12.04
CA ILE A 278 -10.88 -19.76 -11.30
C ILE A 278 -11.19 -18.37 -11.88
N SER A 279 -11.12 -18.20 -13.21
CA SER A 279 -11.44 -16.93 -13.87
C SER A 279 -12.88 -16.47 -13.53
N ASN A 280 -13.85 -17.39 -13.52
CA ASN A 280 -15.22 -17.10 -13.10
C ASN A 280 -15.32 -16.68 -11.62
N ILE A 281 -14.52 -17.26 -10.73
CA ILE A 281 -14.44 -16.83 -9.33
C ILE A 281 -13.89 -15.40 -9.27
N PHE A 282 -12.80 -15.09 -9.98
CA PHE A 282 -12.23 -13.74 -10.05
C PHE A 282 -13.26 -12.69 -10.50
N SER A 283 -14.05 -12.97 -11.54
CA SER A 283 -15.09 -12.05 -12.00
C SER A 283 -16.14 -11.76 -10.92
N LYS A 284 -16.48 -12.76 -10.08
CA LYS A 284 -17.41 -12.58 -8.96
C LYS A 284 -16.79 -11.80 -7.80
N LEU A 285 -15.50 -12.01 -7.51
CA LEU A 285 -14.77 -11.26 -6.48
C LEU A 285 -14.61 -9.79 -6.87
N GLY A 286 -14.21 -9.51 -8.11
CA GLY A 286 -14.06 -8.14 -8.63
C GLY A 286 -15.34 -7.32 -8.49
N ARG A 287 -16.52 -7.89 -8.83
CA ARG A 287 -17.82 -7.22 -8.67
C ARG A 287 -18.14 -6.81 -7.22
N ARG A 288 -17.55 -7.48 -6.22
CA ARG A 288 -17.70 -7.11 -4.79
C ARG A 288 -16.77 -5.97 -4.39
N ASN A 289 -15.61 -5.82 -5.05
CA ASN A 289 -14.66 -4.74 -4.81
C ASN A 289 -15.11 -3.39 -5.41
N TYR A 290 -15.94 -3.39 -6.46
CA TYR A 290 -16.42 -2.16 -7.15
C TYR A 290 -17.79 -1.64 -6.69
N LYS A 291 -18.46 -2.31 -5.74
CA LYS A 291 -19.54 -1.67 -4.98
C LYS A 291 -18.86 -0.77 -3.94
N LYS A 292 -18.30 0.35 -4.38
CA LYS A 292 -17.81 1.45 -3.54
C LYS A 292 -18.85 2.57 -3.55
#